data_AF-A0A2B7Z0E0-F1
#
_entry.id   AF-A0A2B7Z0E0-F1
#
_cell.length_a   1.000
_cell.length_b   1.000
_cell.length_c   1.000
_cell.angle_alpha   90.00
_cell.angle_beta   90.00
_cell.angle_gamma   90.00
#
_symmetry.space_group_name_H-M   'P 1'
#
loop_
_entity.id
_entity.type
_entity.pdbx_description
1 polymer ?
#
loop_
_entity_poly.entity_id
_entity_poly.type
_entity_poly.pdbx_seq_one_letter_code
_entity_poly.pdbx_strand_id
1 'polypeptide(L)'
;MATLSAEALNTLRQRVDTACVDQENGLPGTVVVVVGKDGKEKFAHAAGKRGYGSSEPMTLDNIFWIASCTKMIVGIACMQLVEKGTLALDDVAQVEKLCPELKEVKVLQKDGTLVEKKRGITLRMLLSHTAGFGYTFFNEKLRDYSKPTGYDEFSGHIYDIRQPLVNQPGEGWEYGLNIDWAGIVLERATGLLLNDYIQQNVLEPLGLKNISMIPTASMKSKLAYMNQRAPNGQLSPRDHPLHRPLVVDRPEETFHSGGAGAFAKPQEYCQILATLLNDGTSPTTGKTILRKDTVDEMFRNQISDFPNFAAQGIPPAKSDLTNPIPHLYPSSTPQGWGLTFMLTGGATGRSPGTGHWAGLPNLWWWCDREKGVAGMICTQVLPFADAQVLGLWVDVESAVYKGLS
;
A
#
# COMPACT_ATOMS: atom_id res chain seq x y z
N MET A 1 -12.73 -18.56 17.91
CA MET A 1 -11.94 -17.44 17.38
C MET A 1 -10.54 -17.96 17.19
N ALA A 2 -9.89 -17.69 16.06
CA ALA A 2 -8.54 -18.19 15.84
C ALA A 2 -7.58 -17.67 16.92
N THR A 3 -6.82 -18.57 17.54
CA THR A 3 -5.83 -18.27 18.59
C THR A 3 -4.47 -18.83 18.23
N LEU A 4 -3.41 -18.15 18.66
CA LEU A 4 -2.03 -18.60 18.53
C LEU A 4 -1.58 -19.25 19.85
N SER A 5 -0.97 -20.44 19.77
CA SER A 5 -0.40 -21.10 20.95
C SER A 5 0.79 -20.32 21.52
N ALA A 6 1.13 -20.54 22.79
CA ALA A 6 2.31 -19.93 23.41
C ALA A 6 3.61 -20.26 22.66
N GLU A 7 3.71 -21.48 22.12
CA GLU A 7 4.84 -21.91 21.28
C GLU A 7 4.91 -21.15 19.96
N ALA A 8 3.76 -20.92 19.30
CA ALA A 8 3.71 -20.11 18.09
C ALA A 8 4.12 -18.65 18.37
N LEU A 9 3.66 -18.08 19.49
CA LEU A 9 4.04 -16.73 19.90
C LEU A 9 5.55 -16.59 20.19
N ASN A 10 6.15 -17.59 20.85
CA ASN A 10 7.59 -17.61 21.10
C ASN A 10 8.38 -17.74 19.79
N THR A 11 7.92 -18.60 18.88
CA THR A 11 8.52 -18.75 17.55
C THR A 11 8.48 -17.44 16.77
N LEU A 12 7.32 -16.78 16.74
CA LEU A 12 7.16 -15.48 16.07
C LEU A 12 8.10 -14.43 16.67
N ARG A 13 8.17 -14.32 18.00
CA ARG A 13 9.11 -13.41 18.69
C ARG A 13 10.55 -13.67 18.28
N GLN A 14 11.01 -14.92 18.34
CA GLN A 14 12.37 -15.28 17.99
C GLN A 14 12.72 -14.94 16.54
N ARG A 15 11.79 -15.16 15.59
CA ARG A 15 11.98 -14.80 14.17
C ARG A 15 12.19 -13.30 14.00
N VAL A 16 11.34 -12.50 14.64
CA VAL A 16 11.40 -11.04 14.57
C VAL A 16 12.67 -10.50 15.24
N ASP A 17 13.05 -11.02 16.41
CA ASP A 17 14.28 -10.62 17.10
C ASP A 17 15.53 -10.99 16.29
N THR A 18 15.57 -12.20 15.74
CA THR A 18 16.71 -12.72 14.97
C THR A 18 16.96 -11.88 13.71
N ALA A 19 15.90 -11.42 13.04
CA ALA A 19 16.02 -10.56 11.86
C ALA A 19 16.71 -9.21 12.14
N CYS A 20 16.76 -8.78 13.41
CA CYS A 20 17.37 -7.53 13.84
C CYS A 20 18.67 -7.70 14.63
N VAL A 21 19.25 -8.91 14.74
CA VAL A 21 20.51 -9.12 15.49
C VAL A 21 21.70 -8.47 14.77
N ASP A 22 21.81 -8.67 13.46
CA ASP A 22 22.85 -8.02 12.65
C ASP A 22 22.41 -6.58 12.33
N GLN A 23 23.00 -5.59 12.98
CA GLN A 23 22.66 -4.19 12.74
C GLN A 23 23.38 -3.58 11.52
N GLU A 24 24.38 -4.28 10.97
CA GLU A 24 25.14 -3.82 9.80
C GLU A 24 24.53 -4.32 8.50
N ASN A 25 24.18 -5.60 8.47
CA ASN A 25 23.62 -6.26 7.30
C ASN A 25 22.20 -6.77 7.52
N GLY A 26 21.70 -6.90 8.75
CA GLY A 26 20.34 -7.40 9.04
C GLY A 26 19.25 -6.36 8.77
N LEU A 27 18.16 -6.40 9.54
CA LEU A 27 17.16 -5.32 9.57
C LEU A 27 17.48 -4.32 10.70
N PRO A 28 17.47 -2.99 10.44
CA PRO A 28 17.77 -2.02 11.49
C PRO A 28 16.72 -2.11 12.61
N GLY A 29 15.44 -2.18 12.24
CA GLY A 29 14.34 -2.50 13.14
C GLY A 29 13.06 -2.81 12.38
N THR A 30 12.14 -3.49 13.04
CA THR A 30 10.87 -3.94 12.46
C THR A 30 9.75 -3.97 13.50
N VAL A 31 8.52 -3.83 13.04
CA VAL A 31 7.30 -4.05 13.83
C VAL A 31 6.42 -5.06 13.12
N VAL A 32 5.92 -6.04 13.86
CA VAL A 32 4.96 -7.04 13.38
C VAL A 32 3.71 -6.99 14.24
N VAL A 33 2.54 -6.90 13.59
CA VAL A 33 1.24 -6.94 14.24
C VAL A 33 0.34 -7.93 13.53
N VAL A 34 -0.37 -8.76 14.29
CA VAL A 34 -1.35 -9.75 13.83
C VAL A 34 -2.62 -9.58 14.66
N VAL A 35 -3.77 -9.58 14.00
CA VAL A 35 -5.08 -9.29 14.59
C VAL A 35 -6.11 -10.30 14.11
N GLY A 36 -7.10 -10.61 14.96
CA GLY A 36 -8.25 -11.46 14.60
C GLY A 36 -9.54 -10.67 14.36
N LYS A 37 -10.61 -11.38 14.03
CA LYS A 37 -11.98 -10.81 13.89
C LYS A 37 -12.46 -10.07 15.14
N ASP A 38 -11.96 -10.39 16.32
CA ASP A 38 -12.29 -9.68 17.57
C ASP A 38 -11.58 -8.32 17.73
N GLY A 39 -10.77 -7.91 16.75
CA GLY A 39 -9.97 -6.68 16.83
C GLY A 39 -8.79 -6.78 17.80
N LYS A 40 -8.62 -7.93 18.48
CA LYS A 40 -7.55 -8.13 19.44
C LYS A 40 -6.26 -8.54 18.73
N GLU A 41 -5.16 -8.04 19.24
CA GLU A 41 -3.82 -8.45 18.82
C GLU A 41 -3.60 -9.92 19.19
N LYS A 42 -3.41 -10.76 18.18
CA LYS A 42 -2.96 -12.14 18.33
C LYS A 42 -1.45 -12.16 18.55
N PHE A 43 -0.73 -11.21 17.97
CA PHE A 43 0.69 -11.01 18.17
C PHE A 43 1.04 -9.54 17.87
N ALA A 44 1.86 -8.92 18.71
CA ALA A 44 2.45 -7.61 18.45
C ALA A 44 3.86 -7.60 19.03
N HIS A 45 4.86 -7.31 18.20
CA HIS A 45 6.26 -7.28 18.62
C HIS A 45 7.07 -6.29 17.79
N ALA A 46 8.04 -5.66 18.44
CA ALA A 46 9.00 -4.75 17.82
C ALA A 46 10.41 -5.23 18.17
N ALA A 47 11.32 -5.17 17.20
CA ALA A 47 12.72 -5.54 17.39
C ALA A 47 13.67 -4.57 16.69
N GLY A 48 14.91 -4.52 17.17
CA GLY A 48 15.98 -3.67 16.65
C GLY A 48 15.92 -2.22 17.11
N LYS A 49 16.50 -1.35 16.31
CA LYS A 49 16.62 0.09 16.51
C LYS A 49 15.64 0.84 15.61
N ARG A 50 15.31 2.07 16.01
CA ARG A 50 14.40 2.96 15.26
C ARG A 50 14.88 3.27 13.83
N GLY A 51 16.17 3.06 13.58
CA GLY A 51 16.88 3.28 12.32
C GLY A 51 18.31 2.79 12.40
N TYR A 52 18.97 2.61 11.25
CA TYR A 52 20.40 2.38 11.20
C TYR A 52 21.15 3.55 11.85
N GLY A 53 22.11 3.24 12.72
CA GLY A 53 22.87 4.23 13.49
C GLY A 53 22.10 4.91 14.63
N SER A 54 20.81 4.61 14.83
CA SER A 54 20.04 5.13 15.97
C SER A 54 20.31 4.33 17.24
N SER A 55 20.47 5.02 18.38
CA SER A 55 20.54 4.37 19.69
C SER A 55 19.16 3.97 20.23
N GLU A 56 18.09 4.60 19.74
CA GLU A 56 16.71 4.40 20.18
C GLU A 56 16.18 3.03 19.74
N PRO A 57 15.50 2.28 20.63
CA PRO A 57 14.88 1.02 20.25
C PRO A 57 13.70 1.25 19.29
N MET A 58 13.46 0.28 18.41
CA MET A 58 12.18 0.18 17.72
C MET A 58 11.10 -0.23 18.73
N THR A 59 9.92 0.39 18.63
CA THR A 59 8.79 0.18 19.54
C THR A 59 7.49 0.09 18.74
N LEU A 60 6.44 -0.46 19.37
CA LEU A 60 5.10 -0.51 18.77
C LEU A 60 4.48 0.89 18.58
N ASP A 61 5.00 1.91 19.25
CA ASP A 61 4.54 3.30 19.14
C ASP A 61 5.16 4.07 17.97
N ASN A 62 6.14 3.50 17.28
CA ASN A 62 6.76 4.16 16.14
C ASN A 62 5.80 4.31 14.95
N ILE A 63 5.96 5.42 14.24
CA ILE A 63 5.19 5.75 13.04
C ILE A 63 5.99 5.40 11.80
N PHE A 64 5.33 4.79 10.84
CA PHE A 64 5.92 4.35 9.58
C PHE A 64 5.29 5.14 8.44
N TRP A 65 6.08 5.58 7.47
CA TRP A 65 5.54 5.87 6.15
C TRP A 65 5.07 4.56 5.53
N ILE A 66 3.76 4.43 5.32
CA ILE A 66 3.17 3.17 4.86
C ILE A 66 3.07 3.09 3.34
N ALA A 67 3.47 4.15 2.63
CA ALA A 67 3.55 4.20 1.17
C ALA A 67 2.31 3.55 0.54
N SER A 68 2.50 2.54 -0.32
CA SER A 68 1.43 1.89 -1.07
C SER A 68 0.37 1.14 -0.25
N CYS A 69 0.56 0.94 1.06
CA CYS A 69 -0.52 0.47 1.93
C CYS A 69 -1.65 1.52 2.07
N THR A 70 -1.36 2.79 1.80
CA THR A 70 -2.35 3.88 1.70
C THR A 70 -3.49 3.55 0.73
N LYS A 71 -3.19 2.79 -0.34
CA LYS A 71 -4.14 2.49 -1.42
C LYS A 71 -5.41 1.81 -0.92
N MET A 72 -5.28 0.90 0.06
CA MET A 72 -6.43 0.23 0.66
C MET A 72 -7.37 1.22 1.36
N ILE A 73 -6.82 2.20 2.08
CA ILE A 73 -7.60 3.22 2.80
C ILE A 73 -8.34 4.12 1.80
N VAL A 74 -7.68 4.50 0.70
CA VAL A 74 -8.30 5.26 -0.39
C VAL A 74 -9.36 4.43 -1.10
N GLY A 75 -9.13 3.14 -1.32
CA GLY A 75 -10.11 2.21 -1.87
C GLY A 75 -11.39 2.16 -1.02
N ILE A 76 -11.26 2.05 0.31
CA ILE A 76 -12.38 2.13 1.25
C ILE A 76 -13.13 3.47 1.06
N ALA A 77 -12.41 4.59 1.05
CA ALA A 77 -13.00 5.92 0.93
C ALA A 77 -13.76 6.12 -0.41
N CYS A 78 -13.19 5.67 -1.54
CA CYS A 78 -13.87 5.68 -2.83
C CYS A 78 -15.12 4.79 -2.81
N MET A 79 -15.05 3.61 -2.21
CA MET A 79 -16.18 2.69 -2.14
C MET A 79 -17.30 3.19 -1.23
N GLN A 80 -17.00 3.97 -0.17
CA GLN A 80 -18.04 4.69 0.58
C GLN A 80 -18.83 5.66 -0.30
N LEU A 81 -18.16 6.34 -1.24
CA LEU A 81 -18.84 7.26 -2.17
C LEU A 81 -19.61 6.50 -3.25
N VAL A 82 -19.15 5.32 -3.66
CA VAL A 82 -19.89 4.42 -4.54
C VAL A 82 -21.17 3.94 -3.83
N GLU A 83 -21.06 3.54 -2.57
CA GLU A 83 -22.20 3.13 -1.74
C GLU A 83 -23.26 4.23 -1.59
N LYS A 84 -22.84 5.49 -1.50
CA LYS A 84 -23.71 6.68 -1.40
C LYS A 84 -24.27 7.13 -2.76
N GLY A 85 -23.83 6.54 -3.86
CA GLY A 85 -24.19 6.95 -5.22
C GLY A 85 -23.54 8.27 -5.67
N THR A 86 -22.56 8.79 -4.92
CA THR A 86 -21.80 10.00 -5.28
C THR A 86 -20.82 9.70 -6.42
N LEU A 87 -20.18 8.52 -6.39
CA LEU A 87 -19.30 8.03 -7.44
C LEU A 87 -19.88 6.77 -8.07
N ALA A 88 -19.57 6.52 -9.34
CA ALA A 88 -19.89 5.27 -10.01
C ALA A 88 -18.60 4.59 -10.51
N LEU A 89 -18.50 3.28 -10.31
CA LEU A 89 -17.31 2.51 -10.70
C LEU A 89 -17.03 2.56 -12.20
N ASP A 90 -18.07 2.58 -13.03
CA ASP A 90 -17.97 2.37 -14.48
C ASP A 90 -18.39 3.60 -15.31
N ASP A 91 -18.60 4.76 -14.68
CA ASP A 91 -19.00 6.00 -15.35
C ASP A 91 -17.78 6.80 -15.83
N VAL A 92 -17.45 6.65 -17.12
CA VAL A 92 -16.40 7.42 -17.79
C VAL A 92 -16.71 8.92 -17.79
N ALA A 93 -17.95 9.31 -18.05
CA ALA A 93 -18.32 10.71 -18.21
C ALA A 93 -18.17 11.46 -16.87
N GLN A 94 -18.50 10.80 -15.76
CA GLN A 94 -18.25 11.34 -14.42
C GLN A 94 -16.75 11.52 -14.16
N VAL A 95 -15.92 10.51 -14.45
CA VAL A 95 -14.46 10.60 -14.26
C VAL A 95 -13.87 11.72 -15.11
N GLU A 96 -14.24 11.84 -16.38
CA GLU A 96 -13.73 12.90 -17.27
C GLU A 96 -14.26 14.30 -16.92
N LYS A 97 -15.47 14.40 -16.36
CA LYS A 97 -16.03 15.67 -15.85
C LYS A 97 -15.27 16.14 -14.61
N LEU A 98 -14.99 15.23 -13.68
CA LEU A 98 -14.24 15.54 -12.46
C LEU A 98 -12.77 15.76 -12.79
N CYS A 99 -12.21 14.96 -13.70
CA CYS A 99 -10.81 14.98 -14.10
C CYS A 99 -10.65 15.17 -15.61
N PRO A 100 -10.78 16.41 -16.13
CA PRO A 100 -10.54 16.71 -17.54
C PRO A 100 -9.15 16.28 -18.03
N GLU A 101 -8.16 16.24 -17.14
CA GLU A 101 -6.82 15.74 -17.45
C GLU A 101 -6.83 14.26 -17.88
N LEU A 102 -7.71 13.44 -17.31
CA LEU A 102 -7.88 12.03 -17.72
C LEU A 102 -8.59 11.89 -19.07
N LYS A 103 -9.33 12.92 -19.50
CA LYS A 103 -9.87 12.98 -20.86
C LYS A 103 -8.77 13.30 -21.88
N GLU A 104 -7.78 14.10 -21.51
CA GLU A 104 -6.73 14.57 -22.42
C GLU A 104 -5.45 13.72 -22.38
N VAL A 105 -5.28 12.87 -21.37
CA VAL A 105 -4.08 12.06 -21.20
C VAL A 105 -3.84 11.13 -22.41
N LYS A 106 -2.59 11.05 -22.83
CA LYS A 106 -2.13 10.26 -23.98
C LYS A 106 -1.34 9.03 -23.53
N VAL A 107 -1.16 8.09 -24.46
CA VAL A 107 -0.42 6.86 -24.25
C VAL A 107 0.97 6.94 -24.87
N LEU A 108 1.99 6.79 -24.04
CA LEU A 108 3.40 6.72 -24.42
C LEU A 108 3.74 5.41 -25.13
N GLN A 109 4.20 5.53 -26.36
CA GLN A 109 4.69 4.43 -27.18
C GLN A 109 6.19 4.15 -26.94
N LYS A 110 6.64 2.97 -27.37
CA LYS A 110 8.03 2.52 -27.17
C LYS A 110 9.07 3.43 -27.86
N ASP A 111 8.69 4.10 -28.94
CA ASP A 111 9.53 5.06 -29.67
C ASP A 111 9.53 6.46 -29.05
N GLY A 112 8.85 6.66 -27.91
CA GLY A 112 8.74 7.94 -27.22
C GLY A 112 7.59 8.83 -27.71
N THR A 113 6.85 8.42 -28.74
CA THR A 113 5.70 9.18 -29.24
C THR A 113 4.47 9.04 -28.32
N LEU A 114 3.57 10.02 -28.36
CA LEU A 114 2.31 10.01 -27.64
C LEU A 114 1.15 9.80 -28.62
N VAL A 115 0.29 8.82 -28.35
CA VAL A 115 -0.92 8.55 -29.14
C VAL A 115 -2.18 8.73 -28.30
N GLU A 116 -3.31 8.97 -28.96
CA GLU A 116 -4.59 9.09 -28.28
C GLU A 116 -4.99 7.78 -27.59
N LYS A 117 -5.63 7.91 -26.42
CA LYS A 117 -6.26 6.76 -25.76
C LYS A 117 -7.49 6.30 -26.55
N LYS A 118 -7.67 4.99 -26.70
CA LYS A 118 -8.77 4.40 -27.48
C LYS A 118 -10.11 4.40 -26.75
N ARG A 119 -10.10 4.51 -25.42
CA ARG A 119 -11.30 4.56 -24.58
C ARG A 119 -11.09 5.43 -23.34
N GLY A 120 -12.18 5.88 -22.73
CA GLY A 120 -12.15 6.60 -21.47
C GLY A 120 -11.79 5.71 -20.27
N ILE A 121 -11.27 6.34 -19.22
CA ILE A 121 -10.86 5.70 -17.96
C ILE A 121 -12.04 5.71 -16.99
N THR A 122 -12.28 4.61 -16.29
CA THR A 122 -13.29 4.52 -15.23
C THR A 122 -12.65 4.49 -13.83
N LEU A 123 -13.43 4.76 -12.79
CA LEU A 123 -12.96 4.62 -11.41
C LEU A 123 -12.55 3.17 -11.11
N ARG A 124 -13.27 2.18 -11.64
CA ARG A 124 -12.90 0.76 -11.53
C ARG A 124 -11.51 0.51 -12.10
N MET A 125 -11.20 1.06 -13.26
CA MET A 125 -9.86 0.92 -13.88
C MET A 125 -8.77 1.54 -13.02
N LEU A 126 -9.05 2.69 -12.39
CA LEU A 126 -8.12 3.32 -11.45
C LEU A 126 -7.87 2.41 -10.23
N LEU A 127 -8.94 1.92 -9.59
CA LEU A 127 -8.84 1.07 -8.40
C LEU A 127 -8.23 -0.32 -8.69
N SER A 128 -8.37 -0.82 -9.93
CA SER A 128 -7.86 -2.13 -10.34
C SER A 128 -6.54 -2.11 -11.10
N HIS A 129 -5.90 -0.95 -11.22
CA HIS A 129 -4.64 -0.80 -11.96
C HIS A 129 -4.72 -1.20 -13.45
N THR A 130 -5.86 -0.93 -14.09
CA THR A 130 -6.08 -1.20 -15.53
C THR A 130 -6.29 0.08 -16.35
N ALA A 131 -6.11 1.26 -15.76
CA ALA A 131 -6.20 2.52 -16.51
C ALA A 131 -4.97 2.79 -17.40
N GLY A 132 -3.85 2.10 -17.16
CA GLY A 132 -2.65 2.17 -17.98
C GLY A 132 -1.56 3.10 -17.45
N PHE A 133 -1.68 3.65 -16.23
CA PHE A 133 -0.60 4.40 -15.59
C PHE A 133 0.49 3.47 -15.05
N GLY A 134 1.75 3.87 -15.25
CA GLY A 134 2.92 3.22 -14.64
C GLY A 134 3.57 4.09 -13.55
N TYR A 135 4.69 3.61 -13.02
CA TYR A 135 5.62 4.38 -12.17
C TYR A 135 7.00 4.42 -12.84
N THR A 136 7.70 5.55 -12.78
CA THR A 136 9.06 5.67 -13.37
C THR A 136 10.08 4.75 -12.70
N PHE A 137 9.88 4.34 -11.45
CA PHE A 137 10.76 3.38 -10.77
C PHE A 137 10.52 1.92 -11.18
N PHE A 138 9.43 1.63 -11.88
CA PHE A 138 9.09 0.29 -12.40
C PHE A 138 9.02 0.20 -13.92
N ASN A 139 9.06 1.33 -14.63
CA ASN A 139 8.86 1.37 -16.07
C ASN A 139 9.94 2.23 -16.74
N GLU A 140 10.90 1.57 -17.41
CA GLU A 140 12.05 2.24 -18.03
C GLU A 140 11.64 3.20 -19.15
N LYS A 141 10.63 2.83 -19.95
CA LYS A 141 10.07 3.68 -21.01
C LYS A 141 9.56 5.00 -20.44
N LEU A 142 8.80 4.96 -19.34
CA LEU A 142 8.27 6.14 -18.68
C LEU A 142 9.37 6.97 -18.01
N ARG A 143 10.33 6.32 -17.34
CA ARG A 143 11.52 6.96 -16.77
C ARG A 143 12.30 7.73 -17.84
N ASP A 144 12.63 7.08 -18.95
CA ASP A 144 13.48 7.66 -19.97
C ASP A 144 12.78 8.78 -20.74
N TYR A 145 11.46 8.66 -20.97
CA TYR A 145 10.64 9.76 -21.50
C TYR A 145 10.70 11.02 -20.64
N SER A 146 10.76 10.88 -19.32
CA SER A 146 10.78 12.04 -18.41
C SER A 146 12.13 12.76 -18.34
N LYS A 147 13.22 12.19 -18.87
CA LYS A 147 14.56 12.80 -18.80
C LYS A 147 14.69 14.03 -19.74
N PRO A 148 15.53 15.02 -19.39
CA PRO A 148 16.45 15.05 -18.24
C PRO A 148 15.81 15.54 -16.94
N THR A 149 14.60 16.10 -16.96
CA THR A 149 13.94 16.65 -15.76
C THR A 149 13.59 15.55 -14.75
N GLY A 150 13.04 14.44 -15.22
CA GLY A 150 12.54 13.35 -14.40
C GLY A 150 11.16 13.64 -13.80
N TYR A 151 10.48 12.57 -13.38
CA TYR A 151 9.38 12.67 -12.42
C TYR A 151 9.88 12.20 -11.04
N ASP A 152 9.41 12.88 -10.00
CA ASP A 152 9.52 12.44 -8.61
C ASP A 152 8.11 12.24 -8.04
N GLU A 153 7.61 11.01 -8.10
CA GLU A 153 6.26 10.66 -7.65
C GLU A 153 6.03 10.86 -6.15
N PHE A 154 7.07 11.16 -5.36
CA PHE A 154 7.00 11.44 -3.93
C PHE A 154 7.31 12.92 -3.58
N SER A 155 7.46 13.79 -4.58
CA SER A 155 7.78 15.22 -4.40
C SER A 155 6.73 15.98 -3.58
N GLY A 156 5.49 15.47 -3.55
CA GLY A 156 4.33 16.17 -3.00
C GLY A 156 3.77 17.24 -3.93
N HIS A 157 4.11 17.22 -5.22
CA HIS A 157 3.54 18.10 -6.24
C HIS A 157 2.68 17.33 -7.24
N ILE A 158 1.51 17.89 -7.57
CA ILE A 158 0.58 17.29 -8.54
C ILE A 158 1.19 17.16 -9.96
N TYR A 159 2.21 17.96 -10.28
CA TYR A 159 2.92 17.88 -11.54
C TYR A 159 3.46 16.46 -11.81
N ASP A 160 4.05 15.83 -10.79
CA ASP A 160 4.64 14.49 -10.90
C ASP A 160 3.61 13.36 -11.04
N ILE A 161 2.33 13.68 -10.85
CA ILE A 161 1.20 12.75 -11.02
C ILE A 161 0.61 12.83 -12.43
N ARG A 162 0.82 13.96 -13.13
CA ARG A 162 0.33 14.20 -14.49
C ARG A 162 1.27 13.60 -15.54
N GLN A 163 1.44 12.28 -15.49
CA GLN A 163 2.27 11.50 -16.41
C GLN A 163 1.44 10.91 -17.57
N PRO A 164 2.04 10.58 -18.72
CA PRO A 164 1.34 9.81 -19.76
C PRO A 164 1.04 8.38 -19.31
N LEU A 165 0.04 7.76 -19.94
CA LEU A 165 -0.21 6.33 -19.79
C LEU A 165 0.91 5.54 -20.48
N VAL A 166 1.24 4.35 -19.98
CA VAL A 166 2.18 3.43 -20.63
C VAL A 166 1.48 2.32 -21.41
N ASN A 167 0.22 2.06 -21.11
CA ASN A 167 -0.65 1.12 -21.82
C ASN A 167 -2.00 1.79 -22.15
N GLN A 168 -2.69 1.28 -23.16
CA GLN A 168 -4.06 1.72 -23.44
C GLN A 168 -4.99 1.30 -22.28
N PRO A 169 -5.96 2.15 -21.87
CA PRO A 169 -6.88 1.80 -20.79
C PRO A 169 -7.62 0.50 -21.08
N GLY A 170 -7.58 -0.44 -20.13
CA GLY A 170 -8.24 -1.74 -20.22
C GLY A 170 -7.56 -2.78 -21.12
N GLU A 171 -6.40 -2.49 -21.73
CA GLU A 171 -5.65 -3.48 -22.52
C GLU A 171 -4.66 -4.31 -21.67
N GLY A 172 -4.46 -3.95 -20.40
CA GLY A 172 -3.59 -4.68 -19.48
C GLY A 172 -3.64 -4.12 -18.06
N TRP A 173 -3.02 -4.85 -17.14
CA TRP A 173 -2.75 -4.38 -15.79
C TRP A 173 -1.37 -3.71 -15.74
N GLU A 174 -1.28 -2.55 -15.10
CA GLU A 174 -0.04 -1.83 -14.87
C GLU A 174 -0.06 -1.15 -13.50
N TYR A 175 0.95 -1.45 -12.68
CA TYR A 175 1.10 -0.80 -11.40
C TYR A 175 1.65 0.63 -11.56
N GLY A 176 0.94 1.61 -11.03
CA GLY A 176 1.21 3.03 -11.30
C GLY A 176 0.33 3.99 -10.52
N LEU A 177 0.31 5.24 -10.96
CA LEU A 177 -0.38 6.41 -10.36
C LEU A 177 -1.92 6.34 -10.33
N ASN A 178 -2.50 5.18 -10.60
CA ASN A 178 -3.94 4.96 -10.71
C ASN A 178 -4.71 5.39 -9.45
N ILE A 179 -4.17 5.09 -8.25
CA ILE A 179 -4.85 5.41 -6.97
C ILE A 179 -4.67 6.87 -6.57
N ASP A 180 -3.61 7.55 -7.03
CA ASP A 180 -3.48 8.99 -6.89
C ASP A 180 -4.60 9.72 -7.66
N TRP A 181 -4.90 9.27 -8.88
CA TRP A 181 -6.04 9.77 -9.65
C TRP A 181 -7.40 9.43 -9.03
N ALA A 182 -7.57 8.23 -8.43
CA ALA A 182 -8.78 7.91 -7.69
C ALA A 182 -8.98 8.85 -6.49
N GLY A 183 -7.89 9.21 -5.80
CA GLY A 183 -7.87 10.26 -4.77
C GLY A 183 -8.34 11.61 -5.30
N ILE A 184 -7.82 12.07 -6.44
CA ILE A 184 -8.23 13.34 -7.07
C ILE A 184 -9.72 13.31 -7.46
N VAL A 185 -10.22 12.19 -8.00
CA VAL A 185 -11.65 12.02 -8.31
C VAL A 185 -12.49 12.19 -7.05
N LEU A 186 -12.06 11.59 -5.94
CA LEU A 186 -12.72 11.72 -4.63
C LEU A 186 -12.71 13.17 -4.13
N GLU A 187 -11.56 13.85 -4.17
CA GLU A 187 -11.45 15.25 -3.72
C GLU A 187 -12.39 16.14 -4.52
N ARG A 188 -12.41 15.99 -5.85
CA ARG A 188 -13.25 16.83 -6.72
C ARG A 188 -14.73 16.50 -6.62
N ALA A 189 -15.10 15.26 -6.30
CA ALA A 189 -16.49 14.88 -6.08
C ALA A 189 -17.05 15.40 -4.75
N THR A 190 -16.19 15.58 -3.74
CA THR A 190 -16.60 15.94 -2.38
C THR A 190 -16.30 17.37 -1.99
N GLY A 191 -15.34 18.02 -2.65
CA GLY A 191 -14.79 19.31 -2.26
C GLY A 191 -13.86 19.25 -1.04
N LEU A 192 -13.59 18.06 -0.50
CA LEU A 192 -12.69 17.85 0.63
C LEU A 192 -11.30 17.44 0.15
N LEU A 193 -10.27 17.79 0.91
CA LEU A 193 -8.95 17.19 0.73
C LEU A 193 -9.01 15.69 1.06
N LEU A 194 -8.20 14.87 0.38
CA LEU A 194 -8.26 13.40 0.49
C LEU A 194 -8.00 12.95 1.94
N ASN A 195 -6.99 13.54 2.58
CA ASN A 195 -6.71 13.30 4.00
C ASN A 195 -7.94 13.60 4.87
N ASP A 196 -8.61 14.74 4.65
CA ASP A 196 -9.73 15.18 5.50
C ASP A 196 -10.94 14.25 5.34
N TYR A 197 -11.24 13.81 4.11
CA TYR A 197 -12.28 12.81 3.90
C TYR A 197 -11.95 11.50 4.65
N ILE A 198 -10.70 11.02 4.55
CA ILE A 198 -10.24 9.80 5.23
C ILE A 198 -10.31 9.95 6.75
N GLN A 199 -9.86 11.08 7.31
CA GLN A 199 -9.97 11.34 8.75
C GLN A 199 -11.43 11.24 9.20
N GLN A 200 -12.33 12.00 8.57
CA GLN A 200 -13.73 12.13 9.00
C GLN A 200 -14.56 10.86 8.76
N ASN A 201 -14.36 10.17 7.64
CA ASN A 201 -15.28 9.11 7.18
C ASN A 201 -14.73 7.70 7.40
N VAL A 202 -13.42 7.55 7.59
CA VAL A 202 -12.79 6.24 7.78
C VAL A 202 -12.15 6.15 9.17
N LEU A 203 -11.25 7.07 9.53
CA LEU A 203 -10.42 6.90 10.73
C LEU A 203 -11.16 7.28 12.02
N GLU A 204 -11.87 8.40 12.04
CA GLU A 204 -12.66 8.85 13.20
C GLU A 204 -13.74 7.83 13.61
N PRO A 205 -14.57 7.25 12.71
CA PRO A 205 -15.51 6.20 13.06
C PRO A 205 -14.86 4.94 13.64
N LEU A 206 -13.62 4.64 13.24
CA LEU A 206 -12.82 3.54 13.76
C LEU A 206 -12.04 3.91 15.03
N GLY A 207 -12.05 5.17 15.46
CA GLY A 207 -11.33 5.66 16.64
C GLY A 207 -9.81 5.72 16.46
N LEU A 208 -9.33 5.80 15.23
CA LEU A 208 -7.90 5.77 14.88
C LEU A 208 -7.35 7.21 14.76
N LYS A 209 -6.19 7.47 15.36
CA LYS A 209 -5.65 8.84 15.53
C LYS A 209 -4.23 9.02 15.00
N ASN A 210 -3.52 7.92 14.77
CA ASN A 210 -2.12 7.88 14.36
C ASN A 210 -2.01 7.36 12.92
N ILE A 211 -2.96 7.73 12.06
CA ILE A 211 -2.90 7.53 10.61
C ILE A 211 -3.19 8.88 9.96
N SER A 212 -2.29 9.38 9.12
CA SER A 212 -2.47 10.69 8.46
C SER A 212 -1.57 10.82 7.25
N MET A 213 -2.02 11.56 6.23
CA MET A 213 -1.15 12.04 5.14
C MET A 213 -0.38 13.30 5.54
N ILE A 214 -0.82 13.99 6.60
CA ILE A 214 -0.18 15.15 7.21
C ILE A 214 0.14 14.80 8.67
N PRO A 215 1.30 14.18 8.96
CA PRO A 215 1.62 13.72 10.30
C PRO A 215 1.64 14.87 11.31
N THR A 216 1.03 14.65 12.48
CA THR A 216 1.11 15.62 13.59
C THR A 216 2.52 15.69 14.18
N ALA A 217 2.82 16.72 14.98
CA ALA A 217 4.10 16.80 15.69
C ALA A 217 4.40 15.54 16.54
N SER A 218 3.37 14.96 17.17
CA SER A 218 3.51 13.71 17.92
C SER A 218 3.77 12.49 17.03
N MET A 219 3.27 12.47 15.80
CA MET A 219 3.60 11.40 14.85
C MET A 219 5.04 11.58 14.34
N LYS A 220 5.42 12.81 13.99
CA LYS A 220 6.77 13.15 13.51
C LYS A 220 7.84 12.77 14.53
N SER A 221 7.62 13.04 15.82
CA SER A 221 8.58 12.67 16.89
C SER A 221 8.77 11.16 17.07
N LYS A 222 7.89 10.33 16.51
CA LYS A 222 7.92 8.86 16.57
C LYS A 222 8.23 8.18 15.25
N LEU A 223 8.50 8.94 14.17
CA LEU A 223 8.85 8.39 12.85
C LEU A 223 10.05 7.45 12.89
N ALA A 224 9.91 6.26 12.32
CA ALA A 224 11.04 5.39 12.01
C ALA A 224 11.94 6.05 10.94
N TYR A 225 13.25 5.82 11.01
CA TYR A 225 14.20 6.37 10.04
C TYR A 225 14.09 5.61 8.73
N MET A 226 14.29 6.32 7.61
CA MET A 226 14.48 5.69 6.31
C MET A 226 15.91 5.17 6.15
N ASN A 227 16.04 3.97 5.61
CA ASN A 227 17.31 3.29 5.41
C ASN A 227 17.46 2.88 3.94
N GLN A 228 18.69 2.83 3.47
CA GLN A 228 19.07 2.31 2.16
C GLN A 228 19.95 1.08 2.34
N ARG A 229 19.66 0.01 1.61
CA ARG A 229 20.55 -1.14 1.45
C ARG A 229 21.30 -1.01 0.14
N ALA A 230 22.62 -1.09 0.21
CA ALA A 230 23.48 -1.15 -0.96
C ALA A 230 23.53 -2.58 -1.55
N PRO A 231 23.95 -2.76 -2.82
CA PRO A 231 24.05 -4.09 -3.44
C PRO A 231 24.99 -5.06 -2.73
N ASN A 232 25.95 -4.56 -1.95
CA ASN A 232 26.84 -5.38 -1.11
C ASN A 232 26.19 -5.83 0.22
N GLY A 233 24.93 -5.45 0.47
CA GLY A 233 24.17 -5.80 1.67
C GLY A 233 24.22 -4.77 2.79
N GLN A 234 25.14 -3.81 2.74
CA GLN A 234 25.36 -2.82 3.80
C GLN A 234 24.18 -1.83 3.90
N LEU A 235 23.76 -1.54 5.12
CA LEU A 235 22.77 -0.51 5.41
C LEU A 235 23.40 0.87 5.61
N SER A 236 22.65 1.91 5.26
CA SER A 236 22.96 3.30 5.57
C SER A 236 21.67 4.10 5.81
N PRO A 237 21.72 5.23 6.54
CA PRO A 237 20.56 6.11 6.65
C PRO A 237 20.34 6.86 5.33
N ARG A 238 19.10 7.28 5.06
CA ARG A 238 18.78 8.18 3.94
C ARG A 238 17.68 9.17 4.32
N ASP A 239 17.58 10.23 3.54
CA ASP A 239 16.47 11.18 3.65
C ASP A 239 15.13 10.53 3.26
N HIS A 240 14.06 11.09 3.83
CA HIS A 240 12.70 10.60 3.62
C HIS A 240 12.22 10.91 2.19
N PRO A 241 11.84 9.90 1.37
CA PRO A 241 11.37 10.17 0.00
C PRO A 241 10.13 11.07 -0.03
N LEU A 242 9.11 10.78 0.80
CA LEU A 242 7.93 11.63 0.95
C LEU A 242 8.20 12.75 1.98
N HIS A 243 9.12 13.66 1.66
CA HIS A 243 9.58 14.70 2.60
C HIS A 243 8.56 15.83 2.79
N ARG A 244 7.90 16.28 1.72
CA ARG A 244 7.07 17.49 1.73
C ARG A 244 5.97 17.51 2.82
N PRO A 245 5.16 16.45 3.02
CA PRO A 245 4.16 16.42 4.08
C PRO A 245 4.72 16.50 5.51
N LEU A 246 6.02 16.25 5.69
CA LEU A 246 6.69 16.34 6.99
C LEU A 246 7.11 17.76 7.35
N VAL A 247 7.20 18.66 6.37
CA VAL A 247 7.75 20.02 6.57
C VAL A 247 6.79 21.16 6.25
N VAL A 248 5.67 20.89 5.58
CA VAL A 248 4.63 21.91 5.37
C VAL A 248 3.87 22.21 6.67
N ASP A 249 3.45 23.47 6.81
CA ASP A 249 2.64 23.94 7.94
C ASP A 249 1.15 23.66 7.74
N ARG A 250 0.70 23.66 6.48
CA ARG A 250 -0.71 23.52 6.12
C ARG A 250 -0.94 22.39 5.10
N PRO A 251 -2.01 21.59 5.24
CA PRO A 251 -2.31 20.46 4.36
C PRO A 251 -2.34 20.82 2.87
N GLU A 252 -2.92 21.96 2.50
CA GLU A 252 -3.10 22.39 1.11
C GLU A 252 -1.78 22.69 0.37
N GLU A 253 -0.66 22.79 1.10
CA GLU A 253 0.64 23.07 0.51
C GLU A 253 1.30 21.82 -0.09
N THR A 254 0.75 20.62 0.13
CA THR A 254 1.26 19.38 -0.44
C THR A 254 0.16 18.58 -1.12
N PHE A 255 0.53 17.85 -2.16
CA PHE A 255 -0.35 16.88 -2.79
C PHE A 255 -0.63 15.71 -1.83
N HIS A 256 -1.91 15.38 -1.65
CA HIS A 256 -2.35 14.24 -0.86
C HIS A 256 -2.33 12.97 -1.72
N SER A 257 -1.16 12.32 -1.80
CA SER A 257 -0.98 11.12 -2.62
C SER A 257 -1.87 9.96 -2.16
N GLY A 258 -2.89 9.63 -2.95
CA GLY A 258 -3.71 8.44 -2.70
C GLY A 258 -2.92 7.13 -2.89
N GLY A 259 -1.88 7.16 -3.72
CA GLY A 259 -1.00 6.03 -3.97
C GLY A 259 0.02 5.76 -2.88
N ALA A 260 0.46 6.76 -2.12
CA ALA A 260 1.57 6.60 -1.18
C ALA A 260 1.59 7.55 0.03
N GLY A 261 0.58 8.39 0.23
CA GLY A 261 0.69 9.58 1.08
C GLY A 261 0.62 9.36 2.60
N ALA A 262 0.14 8.22 3.08
CA ALA A 262 -0.15 8.06 4.51
C ALA A 262 1.05 7.57 5.32
N PHE A 263 1.06 8.01 6.58
CA PHE A 263 1.89 7.52 7.67
C PHE A 263 0.99 6.87 8.70
N ALA A 264 1.42 5.78 9.32
CA ALA A 264 0.60 5.05 10.27
C ALA A 264 1.39 4.43 11.43
N LYS A 265 0.72 4.33 12.58
CA LYS A 265 1.06 3.35 13.62
C LYS A 265 0.59 1.96 13.17
N PRO A 266 1.45 0.92 13.12
CA PRO A 266 1.09 -0.40 12.58
C PRO A 266 -0.14 -1.05 13.26
N GLN A 267 -0.27 -0.88 14.58
CA GLN A 267 -1.42 -1.39 15.34
C GLN A 267 -2.75 -0.80 14.85
N GLU A 268 -2.78 0.49 14.49
CA GLU A 268 -3.99 1.14 13.99
C GLU A 268 -4.32 0.74 12.56
N TYR A 269 -3.32 0.57 11.69
CA TYR A 269 -3.55 0.03 10.34
C TYR A 269 -4.19 -1.36 10.41
N CYS A 270 -3.74 -2.20 11.36
CA CYS A 270 -4.33 -3.51 11.60
C CYS A 270 -5.79 -3.44 12.09
N GLN A 271 -6.24 -2.35 12.72
CA GLN A 271 -7.66 -2.18 13.05
C GLN A 271 -8.53 -1.91 11.81
N ILE A 272 -7.97 -1.29 10.76
CA ILE A 272 -8.65 -1.20 9.45
C ILE A 272 -8.77 -2.61 8.83
N LEU A 273 -7.72 -3.42 8.92
CA LEU A 273 -7.79 -4.81 8.45
C LEU A 273 -8.83 -5.62 9.24
N ALA A 274 -8.89 -5.47 10.57
CA ALA A 274 -9.89 -6.11 11.40
C ALA A 274 -11.32 -5.69 11.04
N THR A 275 -11.51 -4.46 10.59
CA THR A 275 -12.80 -3.97 10.07
C THR A 275 -13.18 -4.69 8.77
N LEU A 276 -12.22 -4.94 7.86
CA LEU A 276 -12.45 -5.71 6.63
C LEU A 276 -12.68 -7.21 6.90
N LEU A 277 -12.05 -7.78 7.94
CA LEU A 277 -12.34 -9.15 8.40
C LEU A 277 -13.81 -9.31 8.89
N ASN A 278 -14.44 -8.20 9.27
CA ASN A 278 -15.81 -8.12 9.76
C ASN A 278 -16.73 -7.35 8.79
N ASP A 279 -16.50 -7.54 7.49
CA ASP A 279 -17.41 -7.07 6.43
C ASP A 279 -17.70 -5.55 6.48
N GLY A 280 -16.73 -4.75 6.97
CA GLY A 280 -16.82 -3.30 7.03
C GLY A 280 -17.25 -2.74 8.39
N THR A 281 -17.46 -3.59 9.40
CA THR A 281 -17.81 -3.18 10.77
C THR A 281 -16.63 -3.31 11.72
N SER A 282 -16.33 -2.23 12.44
CA SER A 282 -15.26 -2.21 13.43
C SER A 282 -15.59 -3.14 14.60
N PRO A 283 -14.74 -4.13 14.92
CA PRO A 283 -14.94 -4.95 16.11
C PRO A 283 -14.69 -4.20 17.42
N THR A 284 -14.04 -3.03 17.38
CA THR A 284 -13.71 -2.23 18.57
C THR A 284 -14.71 -1.11 18.83
N THR A 285 -15.18 -0.41 17.79
CA THR A 285 -16.12 0.71 17.93
C THR A 285 -17.57 0.34 17.59
N GLY A 286 -17.79 -0.81 16.95
CA GLY A 286 -19.11 -1.23 16.44
C GLY A 286 -19.62 -0.38 15.26
N LYS A 287 -18.83 0.57 14.75
CA LYS A 287 -19.20 1.40 13.61
C LYS A 287 -18.97 0.65 12.29
N THR A 288 -19.97 0.72 11.42
CA THR A 288 -19.89 0.19 10.04
C THR A 288 -19.49 1.32 9.10
N ILE A 289 -18.34 1.17 8.44
CA ILE A 289 -17.81 2.15 7.47
C ILE A 289 -18.06 1.74 6.02
N LEU A 290 -18.34 0.46 5.77
CA LEU A 290 -18.75 -0.10 4.48
C LEU A 290 -19.78 -1.21 4.74
N ARG A 291 -20.70 -1.42 3.81
CA ARG A 291 -21.60 -2.58 3.81
C ARG A 291 -20.86 -3.83 3.35
N LYS A 292 -21.39 -4.98 3.76
CA LYS A 292 -20.86 -6.29 3.41
C LYS A 292 -20.73 -6.50 1.90
N ASP A 293 -21.78 -6.17 1.13
CA ASP A 293 -21.80 -6.31 -0.34
C ASP A 293 -20.67 -5.51 -1.02
N THR A 294 -20.34 -4.36 -0.43
CA THR A 294 -19.28 -3.48 -0.92
C THR A 294 -17.90 -4.02 -0.59
N VAL A 295 -17.71 -4.55 0.63
CA VAL A 295 -16.47 -5.28 0.97
C VAL A 295 -16.32 -6.53 0.08
N ASP A 296 -17.40 -7.25 -0.21
CA ASP A 296 -17.37 -8.39 -1.13
C ASP A 296 -16.95 -7.97 -2.54
N GLU A 297 -17.44 -6.83 -3.05
CA GLU A 297 -17.01 -6.26 -4.33
C GLU A 297 -15.52 -5.85 -4.34
N MET A 298 -15.01 -5.29 -3.24
CA MET A 298 -13.58 -4.95 -3.11
C MET A 298 -12.69 -6.20 -3.17
N PHE A 299 -13.16 -7.34 -2.64
CA PHE A 299 -12.45 -8.61 -2.63
C PHE A 299 -12.76 -9.50 -3.85
N ARG A 300 -13.58 -9.05 -4.80
CA ARG A 300 -13.82 -9.76 -6.06
C ARG A 300 -12.66 -9.53 -7.02
N ASN A 301 -12.26 -10.56 -7.78
CA ASN A 301 -11.26 -10.39 -8.83
C ASN A 301 -11.80 -9.47 -9.95
N GLN A 302 -11.22 -8.29 -10.08
CA GLN A 302 -11.58 -7.25 -11.04
C GLN A 302 -10.85 -7.39 -12.38
N ILE A 303 -9.92 -8.34 -12.49
CA ILE A 303 -9.04 -8.54 -13.65
C ILE A 303 -8.99 -10.00 -14.09
N SER A 304 -10.14 -10.70 -14.08
CA SER A 304 -10.22 -12.11 -14.50
C SER A 304 -9.67 -12.36 -15.91
N ASP A 305 -9.71 -11.35 -16.78
CA ASP A 305 -9.22 -11.41 -18.15
C ASP A 305 -7.69 -11.30 -18.25
N PHE A 306 -7.02 -10.96 -17.14
CA PHE A 306 -5.56 -10.88 -17.01
C PHE A 306 -5.02 -11.88 -15.96
N PRO A 307 -5.24 -13.20 -16.11
CA PRO A 307 -4.86 -14.20 -15.10
C PRO A 307 -3.34 -14.25 -14.82
N ASN A 308 -2.53 -13.74 -15.74
CA ASN A 308 -1.06 -13.72 -15.65
C ASN A 308 -0.50 -12.29 -15.48
N PHE A 309 -1.30 -11.34 -14.99
CA PHE A 309 -0.93 -9.92 -14.90
C PHE A 309 0.38 -9.65 -14.17
N ALA A 310 0.72 -10.48 -13.19
CA ALA A 310 1.92 -10.33 -12.37
C ALA A 310 2.98 -11.44 -12.62
N ALA A 311 2.81 -12.18 -13.72
CA ALA A 311 3.80 -13.16 -14.18
C ALA A 311 5.00 -12.51 -14.87
N GLN A 312 4.85 -11.29 -15.38
CA GLN A 312 5.95 -10.51 -15.94
C GLN A 312 6.77 -9.87 -14.82
N GLY A 313 8.09 -9.93 -14.95
CA GLY A 313 8.99 -9.29 -14.01
C GLY A 313 8.90 -7.76 -14.08
N ILE A 314 9.09 -7.11 -12.94
CA ILE A 314 9.16 -5.66 -12.83
C ILE A 314 10.63 -5.24 -12.78
N PRO A 315 11.11 -4.42 -13.73
CA PRO A 315 12.50 -3.97 -13.76
C PRO A 315 12.77 -2.90 -12.68
N PRO A 316 14.00 -2.82 -12.15
CA PRO A 316 14.41 -1.76 -11.23
C PRO A 316 14.75 -0.47 -11.98
N ALA A 317 13.75 0.15 -12.63
CA ALA A 317 13.99 1.32 -13.47
C ALA A 317 14.63 2.49 -12.69
N LYS A 318 14.34 2.61 -11.38
CA LYS A 318 15.14 3.40 -10.42
C LYS A 318 15.61 2.46 -9.29
N SER A 319 16.86 2.02 -9.38
CA SER A 319 17.42 0.96 -8.52
C SER A 319 17.62 1.36 -7.06
N ASP A 320 17.60 2.65 -6.74
CA ASP A 320 17.59 3.15 -5.37
C ASP A 320 16.22 2.94 -4.67
N LEU A 321 15.14 2.83 -5.45
CA LEU A 321 13.77 2.66 -4.96
C LEU A 321 13.27 1.21 -5.00
N THR A 322 13.73 0.41 -5.95
CA THR A 322 13.34 -1.01 -6.03
C THR A 322 14.43 -1.92 -6.56
N ASN A 323 14.46 -3.14 -6.03
CA ASN A 323 15.19 -4.26 -6.62
C ASN A 323 14.43 -4.84 -7.82
N PRO A 324 15.09 -5.64 -8.68
CA PRO A 324 14.39 -6.44 -9.68
C PRO A 324 13.39 -7.38 -9.02
N ILE A 325 12.18 -7.47 -9.58
CA ILE A 325 11.15 -8.41 -9.12
C ILE A 325 10.88 -9.36 -10.27
N PRO A 326 11.51 -10.55 -10.32
CA PRO A 326 11.31 -11.49 -11.42
C PRO A 326 9.87 -11.97 -11.55
N HIS A 327 9.16 -12.04 -10.42
CA HIS A 327 7.79 -12.51 -10.34
C HIS A 327 7.09 -11.82 -9.18
N LEU A 328 5.96 -11.17 -9.44
CA LEU A 328 5.24 -10.42 -8.41
C LEU A 328 4.30 -11.33 -7.60
N TYR A 329 3.90 -12.50 -8.11
CA TYR A 329 3.08 -13.42 -7.32
C TYR A 329 3.90 -14.11 -6.21
N PRO A 330 3.29 -14.31 -5.02
CA PRO A 330 3.84 -15.18 -3.98
C PRO A 330 3.65 -16.67 -4.30
N SER A 331 3.06 -17.02 -5.46
CA SER A 331 2.73 -18.39 -5.88
C SER A 331 2.85 -18.55 -7.39
N SER A 332 3.05 -19.77 -7.89
CA SER A 332 3.10 -20.08 -9.33
C SER A 332 1.72 -20.15 -10.00
N THR A 333 0.62 -20.07 -9.24
CA THR A 333 -0.74 -20.08 -9.80
C THR A 333 -1.21 -18.66 -10.15
N PRO A 334 -2.08 -18.50 -11.17
CA PRO A 334 -2.77 -17.24 -11.44
C PRO A 334 -3.43 -16.66 -10.19
N GLN A 335 -3.22 -15.36 -9.96
CA GLN A 335 -3.82 -14.62 -8.85
C GLN A 335 -4.81 -13.56 -9.39
N GLY A 336 -5.51 -12.88 -8.48
CA GLY A 336 -6.43 -11.81 -8.84
C GLY A 336 -5.99 -10.45 -8.33
N TRP A 337 -6.71 -9.42 -8.74
CA TRP A 337 -6.61 -8.08 -8.16
C TRP A 337 -8.01 -7.59 -7.80
N GLY A 338 -8.19 -7.14 -6.56
CA GLY A 338 -9.42 -6.55 -6.06
C GLY A 338 -9.53 -5.07 -6.40
N LEU A 339 -10.25 -4.31 -5.57
CA LEU A 339 -10.21 -2.85 -5.64
C LEU A 339 -9.12 -2.37 -4.68
N THR A 340 -7.93 -2.09 -5.21
CA THR A 340 -6.69 -1.56 -4.59
C THR A 340 -5.66 -2.55 -4.01
N PHE A 341 -5.91 -3.85 -4.07
CA PHE A 341 -5.00 -4.86 -3.52
C PHE A 341 -5.03 -6.16 -4.30
N MET A 342 -3.97 -6.95 -4.19
CA MET A 342 -3.89 -8.27 -4.79
C MET A 342 -4.75 -9.27 -4.00
N LEU A 343 -5.35 -10.22 -4.71
CA LEU A 343 -6.07 -11.34 -4.13
C LEU A 343 -5.21 -12.59 -4.32
N THR A 344 -4.67 -13.13 -3.23
CA THR A 344 -3.72 -14.24 -3.31
C THR A 344 -4.06 -15.43 -2.43
N GLY A 345 -3.66 -16.61 -2.89
CA GLY A 345 -3.33 -17.74 -2.02
C GLY A 345 -1.81 -17.84 -1.84
N GLY A 346 -1.30 -18.95 -1.30
CA GLY A 346 0.13 -19.19 -1.35
C GLY A 346 0.66 -20.24 -0.40
N ALA A 347 1.99 -20.36 -0.39
CA ALA A 347 2.73 -21.37 0.37
C ALA A 347 2.79 -21.08 1.88
N THR A 348 2.42 -19.89 2.33
CA THR A 348 2.42 -19.53 3.76
C THR A 348 1.24 -20.13 4.53
N GLY A 349 0.26 -20.71 3.83
CA GLY A 349 -0.95 -21.26 4.42
C GLY A 349 -2.13 -20.29 4.48
N ARG A 350 -1.99 -19.07 3.93
CA ARG A 350 -3.13 -18.16 3.69
C ARG A 350 -4.17 -18.78 2.77
N SER A 351 -5.43 -18.44 2.99
CA SER A 351 -6.55 -18.94 2.17
C SER A 351 -6.54 -18.31 0.78
N PRO A 352 -7.05 -19.00 -0.26
CA PRO A 352 -7.25 -18.39 -1.57
C PRO A 352 -8.11 -17.11 -1.48
N GLY A 353 -7.74 -16.06 -2.21
CA GLY A 353 -8.46 -14.79 -2.20
C GLY A 353 -8.16 -13.89 -0.99
N THR A 354 -7.11 -14.20 -0.21
CA THR A 354 -6.59 -13.30 0.83
C THR A 354 -6.19 -11.96 0.20
N GLY A 355 -6.72 -10.87 0.72
CA GLY A 355 -6.32 -9.52 0.29
C GLY A 355 -4.91 -9.22 0.77
N HIS A 356 -4.04 -8.72 -0.11
CA HIS A 356 -2.64 -8.49 0.20
C HIS A 356 -2.05 -7.36 -0.63
N TRP A 357 -1.22 -6.53 0.00
CA TRP A 357 -0.32 -5.65 -0.73
C TRP A 357 0.87 -5.22 0.13
N ALA A 358 1.65 -4.29 -0.41
CA ALA A 358 2.90 -3.84 0.17
C ALA A 358 3.05 -2.31 0.15
N GLY A 359 4.02 -1.81 0.92
CA GLY A 359 4.52 -0.45 0.91
C GLY A 359 5.98 -0.42 0.45
N LEU A 360 6.38 0.61 -0.29
CA LEU A 360 7.69 0.71 -0.93
C LEU A 360 8.87 0.50 0.04
N PRO A 361 8.88 1.04 1.29
CA PRO A 361 9.92 0.76 2.29
C PRO A 361 9.85 -0.65 2.92
N ASN A 362 9.44 -1.65 2.13
CA ASN A 362 9.24 -3.05 2.50
C ASN A 362 8.25 -3.26 3.66
N LEU A 363 7.05 -2.68 3.54
CA LEU A 363 5.91 -3.03 4.39
C LEU A 363 5.04 -4.07 3.70
N TRP A 364 4.48 -5.03 4.43
CA TRP A 364 3.66 -6.11 3.84
C TRP A 364 2.46 -6.39 4.72
N TRP A 365 1.24 -6.31 4.19
CA TRP A 365 0.01 -6.61 4.93
C TRP A 365 -0.81 -7.70 4.26
N TRP A 366 -1.60 -8.44 5.03
CA TRP A 366 -2.55 -9.43 4.52
C TRP A 366 -3.84 -9.41 5.33
N CYS A 367 -4.95 -9.79 4.69
CA CYS A 367 -6.28 -9.85 5.27
C CYS A 367 -7.01 -11.11 4.76
N ASP A 368 -6.96 -12.18 5.56
CA ASP A 368 -7.60 -13.46 5.26
C ASP A 368 -8.98 -13.52 5.94
N ARG A 369 -10.02 -13.22 5.16
CA ARG A 369 -11.41 -13.17 5.63
C ARG A 369 -11.98 -14.55 5.97
N GLU A 370 -11.45 -15.60 5.34
CA GLU A 370 -11.85 -17.00 5.54
C GLU A 370 -11.37 -17.49 6.92
N LYS A 371 -10.08 -17.37 7.20
CA LYS A 371 -9.50 -17.74 8.50
C LYS A 371 -9.68 -16.69 9.59
N GLY A 372 -10.10 -15.49 9.21
CA GLY A 372 -10.39 -14.41 10.16
C GLY A 372 -9.15 -13.86 10.86
N VAL A 373 -8.05 -13.76 10.11
CA VAL A 373 -6.76 -13.26 10.59
C VAL A 373 -6.20 -12.27 9.59
N ALA A 374 -5.59 -11.21 10.09
CA ALA A 374 -4.89 -10.22 9.30
C ALA A 374 -3.61 -9.79 10.02
N GLY A 375 -2.70 -9.17 9.30
CA GLY A 375 -1.48 -8.68 9.90
C GLY A 375 -0.68 -7.79 8.97
N MET A 376 0.38 -7.21 9.55
CA MET A 376 1.31 -6.36 8.85
C MET A 376 2.71 -6.50 9.45
N ILE A 377 3.71 -6.43 8.56
CA ILE A 377 5.12 -6.29 8.91
C ILE A 377 5.60 -4.96 8.36
N CYS A 378 6.26 -4.18 9.20
CA CYS A 378 6.64 -2.81 8.91
C CYS A 378 8.14 -2.61 9.07
N THR A 379 8.80 -2.26 7.97
CA THR A 379 10.18 -1.75 7.97
C THR A 379 10.22 -0.37 7.29
N GLN A 380 11.40 0.26 7.28
CA GLN A 380 11.68 1.47 6.51
C GLN A 380 13.00 1.29 5.74
N VAL A 381 13.07 0.25 4.91
CA VAL A 381 14.27 -0.12 4.15
C VAL A 381 13.95 -0.03 2.66
N LEU A 382 14.79 0.68 1.91
CA LEU A 382 14.83 0.67 0.46
C LEU A 382 16.11 0.00 -0.03
N PRO A 383 16.15 -0.60 -1.23
CA PRO A 383 15.09 -0.64 -2.23
C PRO A 383 13.95 -1.60 -1.86
N PHE A 384 12.75 -1.40 -2.44
CA PHE A 384 11.64 -2.35 -2.34
C PHE A 384 12.04 -3.76 -2.83
N ALA A 385 11.35 -4.79 -2.33
CA ALA A 385 11.69 -6.20 -2.50
C ALA A 385 13.08 -6.53 -1.91
N ASP A 386 13.33 -6.04 -0.70
CA ASP A 386 14.51 -6.40 0.08
C ASP A 386 14.45 -7.87 0.50
N ALA A 387 15.50 -8.64 0.17
CA ALA A 387 15.52 -10.09 0.38
C ALA A 387 15.34 -10.50 1.85
N GLN A 388 15.87 -9.71 2.79
CA GLN A 388 15.76 -10.05 4.21
C GLN A 388 14.37 -9.76 4.75
N VAL A 389 13.76 -8.65 4.31
CA VAL A 389 12.38 -8.34 4.70
C VAL A 389 11.40 -9.35 4.07
N LEU A 390 11.62 -9.75 2.81
CA LEU A 390 10.84 -10.80 2.16
C LEU A 390 10.93 -12.13 2.91
N GLY A 391 12.15 -12.52 3.33
CA GLY A 391 12.38 -13.71 4.15
C GLY A 391 11.62 -13.66 5.48
N LEU A 392 11.75 -12.55 6.21
CA LEU A 392 11.01 -12.33 7.46
C LEU A 392 9.50 -12.40 7.23
N TRP A 393 8.99 -11.82 6.15
CA TRP A 393 7.57 -11.81 5.85
C TRP A 393 7.00 -13.21 5.61
N VAL A 394 7.65 -13.99 4.75
CA VAL A 394 7.25 -15.38 4.50
C VAL A 394 7.31 -16.21 5.78
N ASP A 395 8.36 -16.06 6.57
CA ASP A 395 8.56 -16.81 7.81
C ASP A 395 7.49 -16.48 8.87
N VAL A 396 7.25 -15.20 9.13
CA VAL A 396 6.26 -14.72 10.10
C VAL A 396 4.87 -15.16 9.67
N GLU A 397 4.48 -14.93 8.42
CA GLU A 397 3.14 -15.29 7.98
C GLU A 397 2.94 -16.80 8.04
N SER A 398 3.92 -17.59 7.59
CA SER A 398 3.87 -19.05 7.68
C SER A 398 3.73 -19.54 9.12
N ALA A 399 4.44 -18.91 10.07
CA ALA A 399 4.35 -19.24 11.49
C ALA A 399 2.99 -18.85 12.09
N VAL A 400 2.40 -17.74 11.66
CA VAL A 400 1.01 -17.38 12.04
C VAL A 400 0.08 -18.52 11.62
N TYR A 401 0.01 -18.87 10.33
CA TYR A 401 -0.96 -19.86 9.87
C TYR A 401 -0.73 -21.27 10.43
N LYS A 402 0.53 -21.69 10.63
CA LYS A 402 0.84 -22.96 11.31
C LYS A 402 0.39 -22.97 12.77
N GLY A 403 0.41 -21.81 13.42
CA GLY A 403 0.02 -21.66 14.83
C GLY A 403 -1.46 -21.38 15.06
N LEU A 404 -2.26 -21.15 14.01
CA LEU A 404 -3.70 -20.92 14.16
C LEU A 404 -4.40 -22.21 14.56
N SER A 405 -5.24 -22.11 15.59
CA SER A 405 -6.13 -23.15 16.11
C SER A 405 -7.59 -22.76 15.97
#